data_AF-A0A1E5HVI4-F1
#
_entry.id   AF-A0A1E5HVI4-F1
#
_cell.length_a   1.000
_cell.length_b   1.000
_cell.length_c   1.000
_cell.angle_alpha   90.00
_cell.angle_beta   90.00
_cell.angle_gamma   90.00
#
_symmetry.space_group_name_H-M   'P 1'
#
loop_
_entity.id
_entity.type
_entity.pdbx_description
1 polymer ?
#
loop_
_entity_poly.entity_id
_entity_poly.type
_entity_poly.pdbx_seq_one_letter_code
_entity_poly.pdbx_strand_id
1 'polypeptide(L)'
;MFYPLKFDHKYIEKIWGGRKLENYREELPQGKIGESWDISAQDSEMSIAVNGKLAGKSLKELTEMYPQQILGKAIEAEEFPLLLKIIDARSQLSIQVHPDDEYAKKYPGESGKTEAWYVIDADADSYLIIGTEDCTESEFKKAVQNDQINQYVHKVKVKKGDIFFIKAGLLHAIGAGIMLAEVQQSSDTTYRVYDYGRDRELHLSKALDVIDFQLQSDKRKGLQVCGEDYDYSYYCLNDKFAVDIIKIKNKFEAEGEEDRFYILTAVAGQGKISWDSEELELKETESVLIPAYCESFKIEGDLKLMKSYVPNLEKIRKDILAVVE
;
A
#
# COMPACT_ATOMS: atom_id res chain seq x y z
N MET A 1 -14.16 20.16 -13.25
CA MET A 1 -15.05 19.26 -12.51
C MET A 1 -14.33 17.92 -12.46
N PHE A 2 -13.87 17.53 -11.27
CA PHE A 2 -13.08 16.31 -11.09
C PHE A 2 -14.00 15.18 -10.69
N TYR A 3 -13.60 13.97 -11.03
CA TYR A 3 -14.38 12.76 -10.91
C TYR A 3 -13.45 11.60 -10.51
N PRO A 4 -13.99 10.44 -10.11
CA PRO A 4 -13.19 9.27 -9.78
C PRO A 4 -12.30 8.83 -10.95
N LEU A 5 -10.99 8.74 -10.72
CA LEU A 5 -9.98 8.41 -11.73
C LEU A 5 -9.47 6.98 -11.54
N LYS A 6 -9.60 6.17 -12.58
CA LYS A 6 -8.97 4.87 -12.71
C LYS A 6 -7.72 5.00 -13.57
N PHE A 7 -6.69 4.24 -13.23
CA PHE A 7 -5.42 4.23 -13.95
C PHE A 7 -5.17 2.85 -14.57
N ASP A 8 -4.24 2.79 -15.52
CA ASP A 8 -3.75 1.52 -16.04
C ASP A 8 -2.90 0.78 -15.01
N HIS A 9 -2.81 -0.54 -15.17
CA HIS A 9 -2.03 -1.40 -14.30
C HIS A 9 -0.62 -1.58 -14.87
N LYS A 10 0.41 -1.20 -14.13
CA LYS A 10 1.81 -1.44 -14.52
C LYS A 10 2.30 -2.76 -13.93
N TYR A 11 2.32 -3.81 -14.75
CA TYR A 11 2.73 -5.14 -14.33
C TYR A 11 4.26 -5.30 -14.41
N ILE A 12 4.87 -5.68 -13.29
CA ILE A 12 6.32 -5.79 -13.17
C ILE A 12 6.71 -7.24 -12.88
N GLU A 13 7.59 -7.76 -13.73
CA GLU A 13 8.18 -9.08 -13.50
C GLU A 13 9.15 -9.06 -12.31
N LYS A 14 9.01 -10.06 -11.45
CA LYS A 14 9.92 -10.30 -10.32
C LYS A 14 10.26 -11.78 -10.26
N ILE A 15 11.48 -12.08 -9.82
CA ILE A 15 11.96 -13.48 -9.72
C ILE A 15 11.08 -14.36 -8.80
N TRP A 16 10.40 -13.74 -7.85
CA TRP A 16 9.49 -14.33 -6.88
C TRP A 16 8.01 -14.25 -7.28
N GLY A 17 7.71 -13.61 -8.43
CA GLY A 17 6.36 -13.31 -8.89
C GLY A 17 5.53 -14.54 -9.22
N GLY A 18 4.22 -14.38 -9.07
CA GLY A 18 3.20 -15.40 -9.23
C GLY A 18 2.29 -15.20 -10.43
N ARG A 19 1.14 -15.87 -10.35
CA ARG A 19 0.01 -15.80 -11.30
C ARG A 19 -1.35 -15.76 -10.57
N LYS A 20 -1.38 -15.59 -9.25
CA LYS A 20 -2.64 -15.48 -8.49
C LYS A 20 -3.49 -14.30 -8.99
N LEU A 21 -2.84 -13.23 -9.46
CA LEU A 21 -3.53 -12.05 -10.01
C LEU A 21 -4.42 -12.37 -11.23
N GLU A 22 -4.19 -13.48 -11.94
CA GLU A 22 -5.05 -13.95 -13.05
C GLU A 22 -6.49 -14.28 -12.59
N ASN A 23 -6.69 -14.59 -11.30
CA ASN A 23 -8.02 -14.84 -10.76
C ASN A 23 -8.86 -13.56 -10.62
N TYR A 24 -8.22 -12.39 -10.71
CA TYR A 24 -8.83 -11.09 -10.40
C TYR A 24 -8.80 -10.13 -11.58
N ARG A 25 -7.78 -10.23 -12.43
CA ARG A 25 -7.56 -9.32 -13.56
C ARG A 25 -7.50 -10.07 -14.87
N GLU A 26 -8.21 -9.53 -15.83
CA GLU A 26 -8.12 -9.95 -17.21
C GLU A 26 -6.76 -9.51 -17.79
N GLU A 27 -6.25 -10.25 -18.78
CA GLU A 27 -5.10 -9.86 -19.60
C GLU A 27 -3.74 -9.67 -18.87
N LEU A 28 -3.48 -10.45 -17.82
CA LEU A 28 -2.16 -10.43 -17.17
C LEU A 28 -1.04 -10.86 -18.15
N PRO A 29 0.00 -10.04 -18.41
CA PRO A 29 1.08 -10.38 -19.35
C PRO A 29 1.76 -11.69 -18.98
N GLN A 30 2.35 -12.41 -19.95
CA GLN A 30 3.12 -13.62 -19.65
C GLN A 30 4.33 -13.32 -18.75
N GLY A 31 4.81 -14.32 -18.00
CA GLY A 31 5.97 -14.18 -17.12
C GLY A 31 5.64 -14.22 -15.63
N LYS A 32 6.63 -13.92 -14.80
CA LYS A 32 6.51 -13.96 -13.34
C LYS A 32 6.12 -12.59 -12.81
N ILE A 33 4.84 -12.26 -12.83
CA ILE A 33 4.37 -10.95 -12.37
C ILE A 33 4.39 -10.94 -10.85
N GLY A 34 5.23 -10.08 -10.26
CA GLY A 34 5.32 -9.94 -8.80
C GLY A 34 4.60 -8.72 -8.28
N GLU A 35 4.51 -7.66 -9.07
CA GLU A 35 3.90 -6.40 -8.67
C GLU A 35 2.97 -5.91 -9.79
N SER A 36 1.85 -5.31 -9.41
CA SER A 36 1.12 -4.35 -10.22
C SER A 36 1.16 -3.01 -9.51
N TRP A 37 1.61 -1.96 -10.18
CA TRP A 37 1.53 -0.61 -9.64
C TRP A 37 0.27 0.04 -10.20
N ASP A 38 -0.67 0.33 -9.30
CA ASP A 38 -2.01 0.76 -9.64
C ASP A 38 -2.16 2.28 -9.53
N ILE A 39 -1.51 2.89 -8.53
CA ILE A 39 -1.39 4.34 -8.41
C ILE A 39 0.09 4.66 -8.19
N SER A 40 0.75 5.18 -9.21
CA SER A 40 2.17 5.50 -9.19
C SER A 40 2.47 6.80 -9.93
N ALA A 41 3.26 7.66 -9.29
CA ALA A 41 3.91 8.81 -9.92
C ALA A 41 5.42 8.63 -10.08
N GLN A 42 5.92 7.40 -9.96
CA GLN A 42 7.34 7.08 -10.14
C GLN A 42 7.67 7.07 -11.63
N ASP A 43 8.80 7.69 -12.01
CA ASP A 43 9.20 7.83 -13.42
C ASP A 43 9.38 6.48 -14.14
N SER A 44 9.76 5.42 -13.41
CA SER A 44 9.94 4.07 -13.98
C SER A 44 8.63 3.42 -14.42
N GLU A 45 7.55 3.62 -13.66
CA GLU A 45 6.25 2.95 -13.84
C GLU A 45 5.12 3.93 -13.51
N MET A 46 5.00 4.96 -14.36
CA MET A 46 4.05 6.05 -14.21
C MET A 46 2.63 5.63 -14.61
N SER A 47 1.65 5.78 -13.72
CA SER A 47 0.25 5.46 -13.99
C SER A 47 -0.39 6.46 -14.96
N ILE A 48 -1.17 5.96 -15.92
CA ILE A 48 -1.92 6.75 -16.92
C ILE A 48 -3.41 6.61 -16.67
N ALA A 49 -4.14 7.72 -16.57
CA ALA A 49 -5.59 7.72 -16.39
C ALA A 49 -6.28 7.07 -17.60
N VAL A 50 -7.27 6.20 -17.36
CA VAL A 50 -7.95 5.44 -18.43
C VAL A 50 -9.40 5.87 -18.69
N ASN A 51 -9.97 6.76 -17.87
CA ASN A 51 -11.38 7.13 -17.97
C ASN A 51 -11.63 8.66 -18.01
N GLY A 52 -12.75 9.01 -18.65
CA GLY A 52 -13.25 10.38 -18.75
C GLY A 52 -12.34 11.32 -19.54
N LYS A 53 -12.53 12.62 -19.34
CA LYS A 53 -11.85 13.71 -20.09
C LYS A 53 -10.34 13.81 -19.82
N LEU A 54 -9.87 13.25 -18.73
CA LEU A 54 -8.47 13.20 -18.32
C LEU A 54 -7.76 11.91 -18.76
N ALA A 55 -8.44 11.01 -19.46
CA ALA A 55 -7.83 9.78 -20.00
C ALA A 55 -6.60 10.10 -20.87
N GLY A 56 -5.55 9.28 -20.75
CA GLY A 56 -4.28 9.45 -21.45
C GLY A 56 -3.30 10.41 -20.77
N LYS A 57 -3.67 11.05 -19.64
CA LYS A 57 -2.76 11.87 -18.82
C LYS A 57 -2.12 11.01 -17.73
N SER A 58 -0.81 11.19 -17.53
CA SER A 58 -0.10 10.57 -16.41
C SER A 58 -0.49 11.20 -15.08
N LEU A 59 -0.32 10.46 -13.97
CA LEU A 59 -0.55 11.00 -12.63
C LEU A 59 0.31 12.23 -12.35
N LYS A 60 1.56 12.24 -12.81
CA LYS A 60 2.48 13.39 -12.72
C LYS A 60 1.96 14.61 -13.48
N GLU A 61 1.55 14.45 -14.74
CA GLU A 61 0.93 15.56 -15.50
C GLU A 61 -0.31 16.09 -14.77
N LEU A 62 -1.14 15.21 -14.21
CA LEU A 62 -2.35 15.62 -13.48
C LEU A 62 -2.00 16.43 -12.22
N THR A 63 -1.00 16.02 -11.44
CA THR A 63 -0.54 16.76 -10.27
C THR A 63 0.16 18.07 -10.61
N GLU A 64 0.84 18.15 -11.76
CA GLU A 64 1.48 19.40 -12.22
C GLU A 64 0.44 20.41 -12.75
N MET A 65 -0.55 19.93 -13.52
CA MET A 65 -1.59 20.78 -14.10
C MET A 65 -2.60 21.25 -13.05
N TYR A 66 -2.90 20.40 -12.07
CA TYR A 66 -3.99 20.59 -11.11
C TYR A 66 -3.59 20.18 -9.69
N PRO A 67 -2.51 20.76 -9.11
CA PRO A 67 -1.93 20.30 -7.85
C PRO A 67 -2.95 20.28 -6.71
N GLN A 68 -3.65 21.38 -6.50
CA GLN A 68 -4.65 21.48 -5.44
C GLN A 68 -5.88 20.61 -5.71
N GLN A 69 -6.29 20.48 -6.98
CA GLN A 69 -7.51 19.75 -7.31
C GLN A 69 -7.33 18.24 -7.23
N ILE A 70 -6.14 17.75 -7.57
CA ILE A 70 -5.77 16.35 -7.43
C ILE A 70 -5.38 16.06 -5.99
N LEU A 71 -4.37 16.75 -5.44
CA LEU A 71 -3.79 16.42 -4.13
C LEU A 71 -4.61 16.94 -2.96
N GLY A 72 -5.13 18.17 -3.06
CA GLY A 72 -5.74 18.91 -1.96
C GLY A 72 -4.86 20.05 -1.47
N LYS A 73 -5.48 21.09 -0.92
CA LYS A 73 -4.81 22.34 -0.54
C LYS A 73 -3.89 22.24 0.68
N ALA A 74 -4.01 21.16 1.47
CA ALA A 74 -3.19 20.93 2.65
C ALA A 74 -2.00 20.00 2.39
N ILE A 75 -1.86 19.46 1.18
CA ILE A 75 -0.75 18.59 0.80
C ILE A 75 0.24 19.41 -0.03
N GLU A 76 1.35 19.77 0.61
CA GLU A 76 2.49 20.39 -0.05
C GLU A 76 3.50 19.30 -0.44
N ALA A 77 3.44 18.85 -1.70
CA ALA A 77 4.37 17.85 -2.22
C ALA A 77 4.75 18.20 -3.66
N GLU A 78 6.03 18.06 -4.00
CA GLU A 78 6.52 18.23 -5.38
C GLU A 78 6.04 17.09 -6.28
N GLU A 79 5.88 15.90 -5.72
CA GLU A 79 5.39 14.70 -6.40
C GLU A 79 4.24 14.07 -5.61
N PHE A 80 3.47 13.20 -6.27
CA PHE A 80 2.39 12.48 -5.60
C PHE A 80 2.98 11.61 -4.45
N PRO A 81 2.49 11.76 -3.20
CA PRO A 81 3.25 11.33 -2.02
C PRO A 81 3.15 9.82 -1.73
N LEU A 82 2.24 9.09 -2.38
CA LEU A 82 1.98 7.67 -2.11
C LEU A 82 2.20 6.79 -3.35
N LEU A 83 2.51 5.54 -3.12
CA LEU A 83 2.54 4.48 -4.12
C LEU A 83 1.62 3.35 -3.65
N LEU A 84 0.74 2.90 -4.54
CA LEU A 84 -0.12 1.74 -4.30
C LEU A 84 0.25 0.61 -5.25
N LYS A 85 0.51 -0.57 -4.67
CA LYS A 85 0.82 -1.80 -5.39
C LYS A 85 -0.10 -2.94 -4.99
N ILE A 86 -0.33 -3.85 -5.93
CA ILE A 86 -0.72 -5.23 -5.61
C ILE A 86 0.50 -6.12 -5.78
N ILE A 87 0.83 -6.88 -4.74
CA ILE A 87 1.96 -7.81 -4.72
C ILE A 87 1.42 -9.24 -4.82
N ASP A 88 1.98 -10.04 -5.74
CA ASP A 88 1.72 -11.48 -5.90
C ASP A 88 3.00 -12.29 -5.67
N ALA A 89 3.17 -12.77 -4.45
CA ALA A 89 4.35 -13.48 -3.99
C ALA A 89 4.17 -15.00 -4.09
N ARG A 90 4.47 -15.59 -5.25
CA ARG A 90 4.54 -17.07 -5.39
C ARG A 90 5.70 -17.68 -4.58
N SER A 91 6.78 -16.94 -4.40
CA SER A 91 7.92 -17.33 -3.58
C SER A 91 8.28 -16.21 -2.63
N GLN A 92 9.00 -16.53 -1.56
CA GLN A 92 9.39 -15.53 -0.58
C GLN A 92 10.25 -14.41 -1.21
N LEU A 93 9.92 -13.17 -0.84
CA LEU A 93 10.72 -11.99 -1.15
C LEU A 93 12.01 -12.01 -0.33
N SER A 94 12.92 -11.08 -0.66
CA SER A 94 14.08 -10.83 0.19
C SER A 94 13.67 -10.41 1.60
N ILE A 95 14.50 -10.74 2.59
CA ILE A 95 14.44 -10.08 3.89
C ILE A 95 15.09 -8.72 3.74
N GLN A 96 14.37 -7.67 4.13
CA GLN A 96 14.72 -6.30 3.82
C GLN A 96 14.26 -5.33 4.92
N VAL A 97 14.75 -4.10 4.83
CA VAL A 97 14.38 -2.99 5.70
C VAL A 97 14.36 -1.71 4.86
N HIS A 98 13.55 -0.75 5.31
CA HIS A 98 13.41 0.54 4.67
C HIS A 98 13.90 1.66 5.58
N PRO A 99 14.62 2.68 5.05
CA PRO A 99 15.00 3.86 5.82
C PRO A 99 13.79 4.75 6.13
N ASP A 100 13.94 5.61 7.13
CA ASP A 100 13.07 6.76 7.32
C ASP A 100 13.53 7.96 6.47
N ASP A 101 12.76 9.04 6.49
CA ASP A 101 13.07 10.25 5.73
C ASP A 101 14.39 10.91 6.17
N GLU A 102 14.76 10.81 7.46
CA GLU A 102 15.98 11.43 8.00
C GLU A 102 17.25 10.71 7.54
N TYR A 103 17.23 9.38 7.54
CA TYR A 103 18.33 8.58 7.01
C TYR A 103 18.42 8.71 5.49
N ALA A 104 17.30 8.62 4.78
CA ALA A 104 17.28 8.65 3.32
C ALA A 104 17.84 9.98 2.75
N LYS A 105 17.58 11.12 3.39
CA LYS A 105 18.13 12.45 3.00
C LYS A 105 19.66 12.50 2.89
N LYS A 106 20.39 11.57 3.51
CA LYS A 106 21.84 11.49 3.44
C LYS A 106 22.34 10.94 2.09
N TYR A 107 21.48 10.32 1.30
CA TYR A 107 21.81 9.62 0.07
C TYR A 107 20.96 10.14 -1.09
N PRO A 108 21.56 10.75 -2.12
CA PRO A 108 20.82 11.23 -3.28
C PRO A 108 20.01 10.14 -3.96
N GLY A 109 18.73 10.41 -4.24
CA GLY A 109 17.81 9.48 -4.91
C GLY A 109 17.13 8.47 -3.96
N GLU A 110 17.36 8.55 -2.66
CA GLU A 110 16.68 7.72 -1.67
C GLU A 110 15.61 8.52 -0.92
N SER A 111 14.51 7.86 -0.55
CA SER A 111 13.43 8.45 0.25
C SER A 111 12.97 7.47 1.33
N GLY A 112 12.37 7.99 2.40
CA GLY A 112 11.83 7.15 3.46
C GLY A 112 10.67 6.30 2.94
N LYS A 113 10.53 5.09 3.50
CA LYS A 113 9.53 4.13 3.04
C LYS A 113 8.88 3.41 4.22
N THR A 114 7.79 4.01 4.68
CA THR A 114 6.79 3.38 5.55
C THR A 114 5.67 2.80 4.69
N GLU A 115 5.09 1.68 5.12
CA GLU A 115 4.11 0.91 4.34
C GLU A 115 2.98 0.38 5.22
N ALA A 116 1.88 -0.02 4.58
CA ALA A 116 0.84 -0.82 5.19
C ALA A 116 0.34 -1.85 4.17
N TRP A 117 0.05 -3.05 4.67
CA TRP A 117 -0.32 -4.19 3.86
C TRP A 117 -1.71 -4.70 4.23
N TYR A 118 -2.54 -4.94 3.22
CA TYR A 118 -3.79 -5.68 3.33
C TYR A 118 -3.65 -7.02 2.61
N VAL A 119 -3.79 -8.14 3.32
CA VAL A 119 -3.70 -9.49 2.73
C VAL A 119 -5.00 -9.78 1.96
N ILE A 120 -4.93 -9.77 0.62
CA ILE A 120 -6.07 -10.06 -0.26
C ILE A 120 -6.29 -11.57 -0.38
N ASP A 121 -5.20 -12.33 -0.51
CA ASP A 121 -5.22 -13.78 -0.57
C ASP A 121 -3.96 -14.38 0.09
N ALA A 122 -4.08 -15.57 0.66
CA ALA A 122 -2.98 -16.26 1.33
C ALA A 122 -3.21 -17.78 1.35
N ASP A 123 -2.15 -18.54 1.06
CA ASP A 123 -2.16 -19.99 1.26
C ASP A 123 -2.14 -20.33 2.76
N ALA A 124 -2.54 -21.56 3.11
CA ALA A 124 -2.73 -21.97 4.52
C ALA A 124 -1.50 -21.80 5.43
N ASP A 125 -0.29 -21.91 4.87
CA ASP A 125 0.98 -21.77 5.59
C ASP A 125 1.76 -20.51 5.23
N SER A 126 1.12 -19.58 4.53
CA SER A 126 1.70 -18.27 4.24
C SER A 126 2.00 -17.50 5.52
N TYR A 127 3.13 -16.80 5.50
CA TYR A 127 3.61 -16.00 6.63
C TYR A 127 4.25 -14.71 6.14
N LEU A 128 4.29 -13.71 7.02
CA LEU A 128 5.14 -12.55 6.88
C LEU A 128 6.29 -12.66 7.87
N ILE A 129 7.46 -12.12 7.51
CA ILE A 129 8.50 -11.77 8.48
C ILE A 129 8.22 -10.34 8.90
N ILE A 130 8.06 -10.11 10.20
CA ILE A 130 7.69 -8.81 10.78
C ILE A 130 8.49 -8.62 12.08
N GLY A 131 9.67 -8.02 11.96
CA GLY A 131 10.61 -7.80 13.06
C GLY A 131 11.63 -8.93 13.23
N THR A 132 12.44 -8.77 14.27
CA THR A 132 13.47 -9.74 14.67
C THR A 132 13.02 -10.50 15.92
N GLU A 133 13.53 -11.71 16.10
CA GLU A 133 13.55 -12.33 17.43
C GLU A 133 14.64 -11.66 18.30
N ASP A 134 14.70 -12.00 19.58
CA ASP A 134 15.71 -11.47 20.50
C ASP A 134 17.14 -11.76 20.01
N CYS A 135 17.83 -10.72 19.55
CA CYS A 135 19.23 -10.78 19.14
C CYS A 135 19.91 -9.41 19.21
N THR A 136 21.23 -9.43 19.32
CA THR A 136 22.07 -8.26 19.09
C THR A 136 22.37 -8.10 17.61
N GLU A 137 22.70 -6.87 17.19
CA GLU A 137 23.17 -6.59 15.83
C GLU A 137 24.34 -7.50 15.41
N SER A 138 25.26 -7.78 16.33
CA SER A 138 26.43 -8.65 16.06
C SER A 138 26.01 -10.11 15.79
N GLU A 139 25.06 -10.64 16.54
CA GLU A 139 24.53 -12.00 16.34
C GLU A 139 23.75 -12.08 15.04
N PHE A 140 22.88 -11.09 14.78
CA PHE A 140 22.12 -11.00 13.54
C PHE A 140 23.04 -10.95 12.32
N LYS A 141 24.05 -10.08 12.33
CA LYS A 141 25.03 -9.95 11.25
C LYS A 141 25.78 -11.26 11.00
N LYS A 142 26.23 -11.95 12.06
CA LYS A 142 26.87 -13.26 11.93
C LYS A 142 25.94 -14.31 11.33
N ALA A 143 24.66 -14.30 11.72
CA ALA A 143 23.69 -15.24 11.17
C ALA A 143 23.38 -14.96 9.70
N VAL A 144 23.31 -13.70 9.26
CA VAL A 144 23.20 -13.35 7.83
C VAL A 144 24.38 -13.92 7.05
N GLN A 145 25.60 -13.76 7.56
CA GLN A 145 26.83 -14.24 6.90
C GLN A 145 26.96 -15.77 6.85
N ASN A 146 26.28 -16.48 7.76
CA ASN A 146 26.35 -17.94 7.90
C ASN A 146 25.06 -18.64 7.43
N ASP A 147 24.16 -17.97 6.69
CA ASP A 147 22.87 -18.52 6.23
C ASP A 147 21.92 -19.01 7.37
N GLN A 148 22.04 -18.42 8.55
CA GLN A 148 21.29 -18.77 9.76
C GLN A 148 20.23 -17.74 10.14
N ILE A 149 19.98 -16.72 9.31
CA ILE A 149 19.07 -15.60 9.63
C ILE A 149 17.66 -16.03 10.05
N ASN A 150 17.17 -17.16 9.56
CA ASN A 150 15.83 -17.68 9.87
C ASN A 150 15.57 -17.90 11.37
N GLN A 151 16.61 -18.05 12.19
CA GLN A 151 16.48 -18.20 13.65
C GLN A 151 16.27 -16.87 14.39
N TYR A 152 16.46 -15.74 13.70
CA TYR A 152 16.39 -14.39 14.27
C TYR A 152 15.32 -13.50 13.65
N VAL A 153 14.40 -14.09 12.87
CA VAL A 153 13.30 -13.36 12.24
C VAL A 153 11.97 -13.80 12.82
N HIS A 154 11.12 -12.83 13.12
CA HIS A 154 9.81 -13.11 13.67
C HIS A 154 8.82 -13.42 12.54
N LYS A 155 8.29 -14.65 12.51
CA LYS A 155 7.34 -15.10 11.48
C LYS A 155 5.91 -15.10 12.01
N VAL A 156 5.03 -14.39 11.32
CA VAL A 156 3.60 -14.30 11.65
C VAL A 156 2.78 -14.95 10.55
N LYS A 157 1.96 -15.97 10.89
CA LYS A 157 1.01 -16.56 9.95
C LYS A 157 -0.07 -15.55 9.55
N VAL A 158 -0.45 -15.56 8.28
CA VAL A 158 -1.44 -14.64 7.74
C VAL A 158 -2.60 -15.35 7.06
N LYS A 159 -3.72 -14.64 6.94
CA LYS A 159 -4.89 -15.04 6.17
C LYS A 159 -5.52 -13.84 5.48
N LYS A 160 -6.40 -14.09 4.50
CA LYS A 160 -7.22 -13.07 3.84
C LYS A 160 -7.87 -12.14 4.86
N GLY A 161 -7.72 -10.83 4.63
CA GLY A 161 -8.27 -9.74 5.42
C GLY A 161 -7.38 -9.28 6.58
N ASP A 162 -6.23 -9.90 6.82
CA ASP A 162 -5.28 -9.40 7.81
C ASP A 162 -4.62 -8.09 7.33
N ILE A 163 -4.36 -7.17 8.26
CA ILE A 163 -3.72 -5.88 7.98
C ILE A 163 -2.48 -5.72 8.85
N PHE A 164 -1.41 -5.20 8.26
CA PHE A 164 -0.13 -4.94 8.93
C PHE A 164 0.35 -3.52 8.63
N PHE A 165 1.11 -2.94 9.57
CA PHE A 165 1.77 -1.65 9.40
C PHE A 165 3.27 -1.87 9.48
N ILE A 166 3.99 -1.45 8.45
CA ILE A 166 5.42 -1.65 8.29
C ILE A 166 6.08 -0.28 8.42
N LYS A 167 6.44 0.07 9.65
CA LYS A 167 7.15 1.30 9.93
C LYS A 167 8.57 1.20 9.37
N ALA A 168 9.10 2.29 8.82
CA ALA A 168 10.52 2.39 8.48
C ALA A 168 11.42 1.91 9.66
N GLY A 169 12.49 1.18 9.32
CA GLY A 169 13.36 0.49 10.26
C GLY A 169 12.92 -0.91 10.69
N LEU A 170 11.68 -1.32 10.41
CA LEU A 170 11.20 -2.67 10.71
C LEU A 170 11.80 -3.66 9.70
N LEU A 171 12.52 -4.68 10.19
CA LEU A 171 12.94 -5.80 9.35
C LEU A 171 11.71 -6.58 8.90
N HIS A 172 11.55 -6.85 7.60
CA HIS A 172 10.38 -7.55 7.10
C HIS A 172 10.64 -8.35 5.82
N ALA A 173 9.71 -9.24 5.49
CA ALA A 173 9.62 -9.92 4.20
C ALA A 173 8.22 -10.46 3.98
N ILE A 174 7.81 -10.54 2.71
CA ILE A 174 6.60 -11.25 2.30
C ILE A 174 6.97 -12.71 1.98
N GLY A 175 6.36 -13.66 2.70
CA GLY A 175 6.53 -15.09 2.44
C GLY A 175 5.81 -15.56 1.18
N ALA A 176 5.99 -16.84 0.85
CA ALA A 176 5.36 -17.43 -0.32
C ALA A 176 3.83 -17.60 -0.15
N GLY A 177 3.11 -17.58 -1.27
CA GLY A 177 1.68 -17.84 -1.35
C GLY A 177 0.79 -16.65 -1.00
N ILE A 178 1.35 -15.44 -0.85
CA ILE A 178 0.63 -14.23 -0.42
C ILE A 178 0.34 -13.33 -1.62
N MET A 179 -0.90 -12.85 -1.69
CA MET A 179 -1.25 -11.69 -2.49
C MET A 179 -1.75 -10.57 -1.57
N LEU A 180 -1.21 -9.36 -1.70
CA LEU A 180 -1.56 -8.23 -0.83
C LEU A 180 -1.64 -6.91 -1.58
N ALA A 181 -2.44 -5.97 -1.07
CA ALA A 181 -2.35 -4.56 -1.42
C ALA A 181 -1.36 -3.87 -0.48
N GLU A 182 -0.41 -3.14 -1.04
CA GLU A 182 0.60 -2.36 -0.34
C GLU A 182 0.40 -0.89 -0.66
N VAL A 183 0.12 -0.08 0.37
CA VAL A 183 0.24 1.37 0.27
C VAL A 183 1.46 1.80 1.04
N GLN A 184 2.23 2.70 0.44
CA GLN A 184 3.51 3.16 0.98
C GLN A 184 3.75 4.62 0.62
N GLN A 185 4.75 5.23 1.25
CA GLN A 185 5.36 6.45 0.71
C GLN A 185 5.82 6.21 -0.74
N SER A 186 5.79 7.25 -1.57
CA SER A 186 6.28 7.18 -2.95
C SER A 186 7.82 7.02 -2.96
N SER A 187 8.28 5.78 -2.81
CA SER A 187 9.67 5.39 -2.66
C SER A 187 9.89 3.98 -3.19
N ASP A 188 11.01 3.73 -3.86
CA ASP A 188 11.46 2.36 -4.19
C ASP A 188 12.73 1.96 -3.40
N THR A 189 13.11 2.75 -2.38
CA THR A 189 14.32 2.53 -1.59
C THR A 189 14.20 1.27 -0.73
N THR A 190 15.04 0.27 -0.99
CA THR A 190 15.01 -1.03 -0.29
C THR A 190 16.42 -1.49 0.07
N TYR A 191 16.69 -1.70 1.36
CA TYR A 191 17.95 -2.32 1.80
C TYR A 191 17.74 -3.80 2.05
N ARG A 192 18.22 -4.59 1.09
CA ARG A 192 18.15 -6.04 1.14
C ARG A 192 19.19 -6.60 2.10
N VAL A 193 18.73 -7.37 3.09
CA VAL A 193 19.58 -8.05 4.09
C VAL A 193 19.96 -9.44 3.63
N TYR A 194 18.97 -10.20 3.14
CA TYR A 194 19.16 -11.60 2.78
C TYR A 194 18.25 -12.02 1.63
N ASP A 195 18.78 -12.84 0.72
CA ASP A 195 18.06 -13.19 -0.52
C ASP A 195 18.14 -14.66 -0.93
N TYR A 196 18.46 -15.56 0.01
CA TYR A 196 18.43 -17.01 -0.21
C TYR A 196 19.31 -17.47 -1.40
N GLY A 197 20.50 -16.87 -1.53
CA GLY A 197 21.47 -17.20 -2.58
C GLY A 197 21.12 -16.68 -3.98
N ARG A 198 20.09 -15.85 -4.13
CA ARG A 198 19.74 -15.20 -5.41
C ARG A 198 20.75 -14.09 -5.72
N ASP A 199 21.16 -13.98 -6.99
CA ASP A 199 22.15 -13.01 -7.47
C ASP A 199 21.55 -11.60 -7.58
N ARG A 200 21.25 -11.00 -6.43
CA ARG A 200 20.81 -9.61 -6.28
C ARG A 200 21.61 -8.93 -5.20
N GLU A 201 21.84 -7.64 -5.39
CA GLU A 201 22.60 -6.83 -4.44
C GLU A 201 21.99 -6.86 -3.03
N LEU A 202 22.88 -7.08 -2.06
CA LEU A 202 22.61 -6.96 -0.63
C LEU A 202 23.20 -5.64 -0.13
N HIS A 203 22.49 -4.99 0.77
CA HIS A 203 22.81 -3.66 1.30
C HIS A 203 23.08 -3.73 2.79
N LEU A 204 23.82 -4.75 3.24
CA LEU A 204 23.89 -5.12 4.67
C LEU A 204 24.36 -3.97 5.58
N SER A 205 25.31 -3.14 5.12
CA SER A 205 25.76 -1.98 5.92
C SER A 205 24.63 -0.98 6.14
N LYS A 206 23.98 -0.51 5.05
CA LYS A 206 22.85 0.42 5.14
C LYS A 206 21.68 -0.17 5.91
N ALA A 207 21.42 -1.46 5.73
CA ALA A 207 20.35 -2.14 6.44
C ALA A 207 20.61 -2.14 7.96
N LEU A 208 21.81 -2.50 8.41
CA LEU A 208 22.14 -2.49 9.84
C LEU A 208 22.09 -1.09 10.44
N ASP A 209 22.38 -0.04 9.67
CA ASP A 209 22.25 1.34 10.15
C ASP A 209 20.80 1.75 10.44
N VAL A 210 19.81 1.10 9.82
CA VAL A 210 18.39 1.49 9.93
C VAL A 210 17.49 0.46 10.61
N ILE A 211 17.95 -0.79 10.78
CA ILE A 211 17.16 -1.80 11.50
C ILE A 211 17.00 -1.37 12.95
N ASP A 212 15.75 -1.24 13.38
CA ASP A 212 15.40 -1.16 14.79
C ASP A 212 15.06 -2.56 15.29
N PHE A 213 16.01 -3.20 15.99
CA PHE A 213 15.86 -4.54 16.57
C PHE A 213 14.82 -4.64 17.68
N GLN A 214 14.31 -3.51 18.18
CA GLN A 214 13.23 -3.46 19.17
C GLN A 214 11.87 -3.21 18.52
N LEU A 215 11.85 -2.82 17.24
CA LEU A 215 10.62 -2.54 16.53
C LEU A 215 9.92 -3.85 16.16
N GLN A 216 8.71 -4.00 16.68
CA GLN A 216 7.83 -5.12 16.41
C GLN A 216 6.53 -4.60 15.79
N SER A 217 5.88 -5.44 15.00
CA SER A 217 4.55 -5.15 14.48
C SER A 217 3.70 -6.41 14.52
N ASP A 218 2.41 -6.20 14.73
CA ASP A 218 1.41 -7.26 14.81
C ASP A 218 0.27 -6.99 13.85
N LYS A 219 -0.56 -8.02 13.69
CA LYS A 219 -1.84 -7.91 13.01
C LYS A 219 -2.68 -6.81 13.65
N ARG A 220 -3.08 -5.83 12.83
CA ARG A 220 -3.93 -4.72 13.25
C ARG A 220 -5.36 -5.21 13.44
N LYS A 221 -5.97 -4.85 14.57
CA LYS A 221 -7.37 -5.20 14.90
C LYS A 221 -8.37 -4.18 14.35
N GLY A 222 -7.93 -2.95 14.20
CA GLY A 222 -8.76 -1.80 13.83
C GLY A 222 -9.79 -1.41 14.88
N LEU A 223 -10.39 -0.23 14.69
CA LEU A 223 -11.55 0.25 15.42
C LEU A 223 -12.73 0.37 14.45
N GLN A 224 -13.77 -0.45 14.63
CA GLN A 224 -14.92 -0.49 13.74
C GLN A 224 -16.08 0.35 14.26
N VAL A 225 -16.69 1.12 13.36
CA VAL A 225 -17.95 1.85 13.55
C VAL A 225 -18.99 1.23 12.61
N CYS A 226 -20.06 0.69 13.19
CA CYS A 226 -21.12 0.04 12.43
C CYS A 226 -22.17 1.06 11.99
N GLY A 227 -22.35 1.21 10.67
CA GLY A 227 -23.41 2.04 10.09
C GLY A 227 -24.52 1.21 9.45
N GLU A 228 -25.60 1.87 9.05
CA GLU A 228 -26.71 1.25 8.33
C GLU A 228 -26.30 0.84 6.91
N ASP A 229 -25.71 1.78 6.16
CA ASP A 229 -25.34 1.57 4.76
C ASP A 229 -23.93 0.98 4.56
N TYR A 230 -23.03 1.19 5.51
CA TYR A 230 -21.67 0.66 5.49
C TYR A 230 -21.07 0.60 6.90
N ASP A 231 -20.07 -0.26 7.10
CA ASP A 231 -19.18 -0.19 8.26
C ASP A 231 -17.91 0.57 7.90
N TYR A 232 -17.42 1.39 8.82
CA TYR A 232 -16.13 2.08 8.71
C TYR A 232 -15.16 1.51 9.74
N SER A 233 -13.89 1.34 9.41
CA SER A 233 -12.89 0.86 10.38
C SER A 233 -11.57 1.58 10.22
N TYR A 234 -11.09 2.17 11.31
CA TYR A 234 -9.77 2.80 11.38
C TYR A 234 -8.70 1.75 11.66
N TYR A 235 -7.62 1.69 10.86
CA TYR A 235 -6.57 0.68 11.04
C TYR A 235 -5.17 1.26 11.30
N CYS A 236 -4.70 2.14 10.43
CA CYS A 236 -3.35 2.70 10.50
C CYS A 236 -3.44 4.23 10.42
N LEU A 237 -2.78 4.94 11.34
CA LEU A 237 -2.69 6.40 11.34
C LEU A 237 -1.25 6.81 11.67
N ASN A 238 -0.56 7.41 10.71
CA ASN A 238 0.79 7.96 10.88
C ASN A 238 0.92 9.30 10.12
N ASP A 239 2.08 9.93 10.19
CA ASP A 239 2.35 11.24 9.59
C ASP A 239 2.54 11.23 8.06
N LYS A 240 2.61 10.04 7.44
CA LYS A 240 2.78 9.85 5.99
C LYS A 240 1.45 9.52 5.31
N PHE A 241 0.70 8.58 5.89
CA PHE A 241 -0.60 8.15 5.40
C PHE A 241 -1.46 7.53 6.51
N ALA A 242 -2.74 7.33 6.20
CA ALA A 242 -3.66 6.53 6.96
C ALA A 242 -4.26 5.43 6.07
N VAL A 243 -4.70 4.34 6.70
CA VAL A 243 -5.41 3.24 6.06
C VAL A 243 -6.64 2.89 6.89
N ASP A 244 -7.79 2.93 6.22
CA ASP A 244 -9.09 2.58 6.76
C ASP A 244 -9.78 1.55 5.87
N ILE A 245 -10.77 0.84 6.40
CA ILE A 245 -11.60 -0.11 5.66
C ILE A 245 -13.05 0.36 5.66
N ILE A 246 -13.65 0.41 4.47
CA ILE A 246 -15.08 0.64 4.29
C ILE A 246 -15.70 -0.67 3.80
N LYS A 247 -16.63 -1.24 4.55
CA LYS A 247 -17.41 -2.41 4.12
C LYS A 247 -18.81 -1.96 3.74
N ILE A 248 -19.12 -1.95 2.45
CA ILE A 248 -20.43 -1.53 1.95
C ILE A 248 -21.46 -2.61 2.26
N LYS A 249 -22.63 -2.19 2.76
CA LYS A 249 -23.81 -3.06 2.95
C LYS A 249 -24.88 -2.73 1.92
N ASN A 250 -25.14 -1.43 1.73
CA ASN A 250 -26.09 -0.91 0.75
C ASN A 250 -25.38 0.04 -0.23
N LYS A 251 -24.86 1.16 0.27
CA LYS A 251 -24.22 2.21 -0.53
C LYS A 251 -23.19 3.01 0.28
N PHE A 252 -22.32 3.73 -0.40
CA PHE A 252 -21.43 4.73 0.18
C PHE A 252 -21.52 6.00 -0.67
N GLU A 253 -22.07 7.08 -0.12
CA GLU A 253 -22.18 8.38 -0.77
C GLU A 253 -21.20 9.35 -0.11
N ALA A 254 -20.37 9.99 -0.93
CA ALA A 254 -19.35 10.92 -0.47
C ALA A 254 -18.99 11.94 -1.56
N GLU A 255 -18.17 12.92 -1.22
CA GLU A 255 -17.55 13.88 -2.13
C GLU A 255 -16.05 13.96 -1.83
N GLY A 256 -15.29 14.67 -2.67
CA GLY A 256 -13.89 14.97 -2.38
C GLY A 256 -13.72 15.80 -1.10
N GLU A 257 -12.55 15.72 -0.47
CA GLU A 257 -12.17 16.59 0.64
C GLU A 257 -11.15 17.62 0.12
N GLU A 258 -11.47 18.91 0.14
CA GLU A 258 -10.59 19.94 -0.45
C GLU A 258 -9.14 19.92 0.08
N ASP A 259 -8.94 19.38 1.28
CA ASP A 259 -7.63 19.27 1.92
C ASP A 259 -6.82 18.05 1.46
N ARG A 260 -7.43 17.01 0.87
CA ARG A 260 -6.74 15.76 0.52
C ARG A 260 -7.44 14.90 -0.54
N PHE A 261 -6.66 14.09 -1.23
CA PHE A 261 -7.17 12.98 -2.05
C PHE A 261 -7.44 11.71 -1.24
N TYR A 262 -8.14 10.76 -1.87
CA TYR A 262 -8.27 9.38 -1.39
C TYR A 262 -7.91 8.38 -2.48
N ILE A 263 -7.26 7.29 -2.12
CA ILE A 263 -7.15 6.09 -2.96
C ILE A 263 -8.10 5.04 -2.39
N LEU A 264 -9.03 4.56 -3.21
CA LEU A 264 -9.96 3.48 -2.87
C LEU A 264 -9.56 2.24 -3.64
N THR A 265 -9.21 1.17 -2.93
CA THR A 265 -8.87 -0.13 -3.53
C THR A 265 -9.89 -1.16 -3.10
N ALA A 266 -10.54 -1.83 -4.05
CA ALA A 266 -11.44 -2.92 -3.74
C ALA A 266 -10.63 -4.16 -3.33
N VAL A 267 -10.62 -4.47 -2.04
CA VAL A 267 -9.87 -5.60 -1.47
C VAL A 267 -10.74 -6.84 -1.25
N ALA A 268 -12.06 -6.71 -1.44
CA ALA A 268 -12.97 -7.84 -1.61
C ALA A 268 -14.22 -7.43 -2.40
N GLY A 269 -14.70 -8.34 -3.23
CA GLY A 269 -16.00 -8.22 -3.89
C GLY A 269 -16.00 -7.29 -5.10
N GLN A 270 -17.18 -6.83 -5.50
CA GLN A 270 -17.35 -6.05 -6.72
C GLN A 270 -18.57 -5.12 -6.63
N GLY A 271 -18.50 -4.02 -7.38
CA GLY A 271 -19.58 -3.06 -7.45
C GLY A 271 -19.31 -2.00 -8.51
N LYS A 272 -19.89 -0.83 -8.30
CA LYS A 272 -19.75 0.29 -9.20
C LYS A 272 -19.62 1.60 -8.44
N ILE A 273 -18.90 2.54 -9.04
CA ILE A 273 -18.84 3.93 -8.62
C ILE A 273 -19.52 4.79 -9.69
N SER A 274 -20.49 5.61 -9.28
CA SER A 274 -21.26 6.49 -10.16
C SER A 274 -21.13 7.94 -9.73
N TRP A 275 -21.00 8.86 -10.68
CA TRP A 275 -20.96 10.30 -10.45
C TRP A 275 -21.66 11.01 -11.61
N ASP A 276 -22.43 12.06 -11.32
CA ASP A 276 -23.29 12.73 -12.32
C ASP A 276 -24.13 11.72 -13.15
N SER A 277 -23.80 11.56 -14.43
CA SER A 277 -24.46 10.65 -15.39
C SER A 277 -23.54 9.50 -15.86
N GLU A 278 -22.37 9.34 -15.24
CA GLU A 278 -21.33 8.38 -15.59
C GLU A 278 -21.19 7.29 -14.51
N GLU A 279 -20.69 6.12 -14.89
CA GLU A 279 -20.37 5.03 -13.96
C GLU A 279 -19.12 4.25 -14.38
N LEU A 280 -18.45 3.64 -13.40
CA LEU A 280 -17.36 2.68 -13.59
C LEU A 280 -17.61 1.43 -12.75
N GLU A 281 -17.28 0.28 -13.32
CA GLU A 281 -17.13 -0.94 -12.54
C GLU A 281 -15.87 -0.86 -11.66
N LEU A 282 -16.00 -1.41 -10.46
CA LEU A 282 -14.91 -1.58 -9.51
C LEU A 282 -14.90 -3.03 -9.01
N LYS A 283 -13.90 -3.80 -9.45
CA LYS A 283 -13.71 -5.21 -9.11
C LYS A 283 -12.59 -5.39 -8.09
N GLU A 284 -12.57 -6.53 -7.40
CA GLU A 284 -11.50 -6.88 -6.46
C GLU A 284 -10.11 -6.74 -7.10
N THR A 285 -9.16 -6.22 -6.34
CA THR A 285 -7.82 -5.76 -6.72
C THR A 285 -7.75 -4.45 -7.51
N GLU A 286 -8.84 -3.84 -7.95
CA GLU A 286 -8.79 -2.57 -8.68
C GLU A 286 -8.81 -1.36 -7.76
N SER A 287 -8.20 -0.26 -8.23
CA SER A 287 -8.06 0.97 -7.47
C SER A 287 -8.55 2.20 -8.24
N VAL A 288 -9.08 3.16 -7.49
CA VAL A 288 -9.57 4.44 -8.01
C VAL A 288 -9.03 5.56 -7.11
N LEU A 289 -8.47 6.59 -7.73
CA LEU A 289 -8.12 7.85 -7.07
C LEU A 289 -9.36 8.74 -7.06
N ILE A 290 -9.71 9.25 -5.88
CA ILE A 290 -10.70 10.31 -5.68
C ILE A 290 -9.92 11.61 -5.48
N PRO A 291 -9.90 12.52 -6.48
CA PRO A 291 -9.28 13.83 -6.35
C PRO A 291 -9.87 14.63 -5.18
N ALA A 292 -9.08 15.53 -4.60
CA ALA A 292 -9.54 16.39 -3.51
C ALA A 292 -10.81 17.21 -3.85
N TYR A 293 -10.93 17.64 -5.11
CA TYR A 293 -12.11 18.37 -5.61
C TYR A 293 -13.03 17.52 -6.47
N CYS A 294 -13.05 16.20 -6.20
CA CYS A 294 -14.02 15.30 -6.80
C CYS A 294 -15.45 15.70 -6.41
N GLU A 295 -16.35 15.68 -7.38
CA GLU A 295 -17.76 15.84 -7.10
C GLU A 295 -18.33 14.68 -6.27
N SER A 296 -19.58 14.85 -5.84
CA SER A 296 -20.32 13.80 -5.17
C SER A 296 -20.37 12.53 -6.05
N PHE A 297 -20.03 11.41 -5.44
CA PHE A 297 -20.06 10.10 -6.04
C PHE A 297 -20.77 9.11 -5.10
N LYS A 298 -21.25 8.03 -5.68
CA LYS A 298 -21.91 6.93 -4.97
C LYS A 298 -21.25 5.62 -5.34
N ILE A 299 -20.96 4.79 -4.35
CA ILE A 299 -20.48 3.42 -4.54
C ILE A 299 -21.56 2.44 -4.09
N GLU A 300 -21.88 1.46 -4.92
CA GLU A 300 -22.87 0.42 -4.65
C GLU A 300 -22.30 -0.96 -5.02
N GLY A 301 -22.72 -2.00 -4.30
CA GLY A 301 -22.27 -3.38 -4.51
C GLY A 301 -21.77 -4.04 -3.22
N ASP A 302 -21.42 -5.32 -3.31
CA ASP A 302 -20.77 -6.04 -2.22
C ASP A 302 -19.27 -5.77 -2.30
N LEU A 303 -18.84 -4.67 -1.65
CA LEU A 303 -17.47 -4.19 -1.70
C LEU A 303 -16.89 -4.02 -0.30
N LYS A 304 -15.64 -4.47 -0.14
CA LYS A 304 -14.75 -4.00 0.91
C LYS A 304 -13.66 -3.14 0.28
N LEU A 305 -13.58 -1.89 0.68
CA LEU A 305 -12.62 -0.92 0.17
C LEU A 305 -11.54 -0.64 1.21
N MET A 306 -10.28 -0.73 0.80
CA MET A 306 -9.16 -0.11 1.50
C MET A 306 -9.06 1.35 1.05
N LYS A 307 -9.26 2.26 2.01
CA LYS A 307 -9.13 3.71 1.80
C LYS A 307 -7.79 4.16 2.32
N SER A 308 -6.97 4.76 1.46
CA SER A 308 -5.65 5.28 1.81
C SER A 308 -5.53 6.77 1.48
N TYR A 309 -4.91 7.55 2.36
CA TYR A 309 -4.81 9.01 2.22
C TYR A 309 -3.75 9.64 3.11
N VAL A 310 -3.35 10.88 2.81
CA VAL A 310 -2.48 11.67 3.70
C VAL A 310 -3.35 12.31 4.80
N PRO A 311 -3.10 12.03 6.10
CA PRO A 311 -3.99 12.46 7.16
C PRO A 311 -3.63 13.84 7.73
N ASN A 312 -4.65 14.62 8.09
CA ASN A 312 -4.51 15.59 9.17
C ASN A 312 -4.61 14.85 10.52
N LEU A 313 -3.48 14.64 11.18
CA LEU A 313 -3.39 13.81 12.39
C LEU A 313 -4.31 14.29 13.53
N GLU A 314 -4.38 15.60 13.76
CA GLU A 314 -5.20 16.16 14.84
C GLU A 314 -6.68 15.97 14.56
N LYS A 315 -7.11 16.26 13.33
CA LYS A 315 -8.49 16.06 12.87
C LYS A 315 -8.89 14.59 13.01
N ILE A 316 -8.10 13.66 12.45
CA ILE A 316 -8.44 12.24 12.48
C ILE A 316 -8.43 11.68 13.92
N ARG A 317 -7.50 12.11 14.78
CA ARG A 317 -7.53 11.71 16.20
C ARG A 317 -8.80 12.18 16.89
N LYS A 318 -9.24 13.41 16.63
CA LYS A 318 -10.50 13.93 17.16
C LYS A 318 -11.70 13.14 16.66
N ASP A 319 -11.73 12.79 15.37
CA ASP A 319 -12.80 11.99 14.77
C ASP A 319 -12.87 10.59 15.41
N ILE A 320 -11.71 9.94 15.61
CA ILE A 320 -11.61 8.65 16.30
C ILE A 320 -12.08 8.77 17.76
N LEU A 321 -11.67 9.81 18.48
CA LEU A 321 -12.07 10.04 19.87
C LEU A 321 -13.58 10.25 19.99
N ALA A 322 -14.19 11.03 19.10
CA ALA A 322 -15.63 11.29 19.09
C ALA A 322 -16.50 10.04 18.87
N VAL A 323 -15.91 8.94 18.39
CA VAL A 323 -16.57 7.65 18.23
C VAL A 323 -16.53 6.81 19.51
N VAL A 324 -15.51 6.99 20.35
CA VAL A 324 -15.25 6.14 21.52
C VAL A 324 -15.55 6.81 22.86
N GLU A 325 -15.59 8.15 22.90
CA GLU A 325 -16.02 8.96 24.05
C GLU A 325 -17.54 9.04 24.15
#